data_AF-A0A756IHD1-F1
#
_entry.id   AF-A0A756IHD1-F1
#
_cell.length_a   1.000
_cell.length_b   1.000
_cell.length_c   1.000
_cell.angle_alpha   90.00
_cell.angle_beta   90.00
_cell.angle_gamma   90.00
#
_symmetry.space_group_name_H-M   'P 1'
#
loop_
_entity.id
_entity.type
_entity.pdbx_description
1 polymer ?
#
loop_
_entity_poly.entity_id
_entity_poly.type
_entity_poly.pdbx_seq_one_letter_code
_entity_poly.pdbx_strand_id
1 'polypeptide(L)'
;MSSKFVSIIYELLDDPGINGQKVVDELTALGATDATVTTTPVCYEAPEITSQVCDFIKIVIKGRNGKSAHGETPAPTMGIIGRLGAQQAQPARTGKVSDSDGSIVALATAMKLLDMSAKGAQPEGDVIITTHIATHVSITPHEPVDFMGMPVSSDTMNDYEVDDEMDAILSVDTSKGNSIIKHRGIAISATAKEGYILRVAPDLVKLLEYATGKPAKTFPITTQDITRYNNGIYHFNSIMQPHVATTAPVVGLALTAGVLVPGCETGASYESELTDATVFAVELAKQFTRKQAAFYDADEYQLLLARYGSMTVLQG
;
A
#
# COMPACT_ATOMS: atom_id res chain seq x y z
N MET A 1 -12.74 -3.92 14.94
CA MET A 1 -12.00 -5.07 14.35
C MET A 1 -11.20 -5.72 15.46
N SER A 2 -11.09 -7.05 15.50
CA SER A 2 -10.13 -7.72 16.41
C SER A 2 -8.75 -7.68 15.74
N SER A 3 -7.68 -7.47 16.51
CA SER A 3 -6.27 -7.49 16.04
C SER A 3 -5.84 -8.82 15.41
N LYS A 4 -6.70 -9.85 15.46
CA LYS A 4 -6.48 -11.20 14.92
C LYS A 4 -5.71 -11.24 13.60
N PHE A 5 -6.17 -10.55 12.55
CA PHE A 5 -5.57 -10.66 11.21
C PHE A 5 -4.20 -9.99 11.13
N VAL A 6 -3.99 -8.90 11.87
CA VAL A 6 -2.67 -8.28 11.99
C VAL A 6 -1.72 -9.26 12.65
N SER A 7 -2.10 -9.89 13.76
CA SER A 7 -1.24 -10.86 14.45
C SER A 7 -0.90 -12.08 13.58
N ILE A 8 -1.87 -12.61 12.82
CA ILE A 8 -1.61 -13.75 11.92
C ILE A 8 -0.55 -13.39 10.87
N ILE A 9 -0.73 -12.26 10.17
CA ILE A 9 0.23 -11.84 9.14
C ILE A 9 1.57 -11.45 9.77
N TYR A 10 1.55 -10.79 10.92
CA TYR A 10 2.77 -10.39 11.63
C TYR A 10 3.65 -11.59 11.95
N GLU A 11 3.07 -12.68 12.46
CA GLU A 11 3.78 -13.94 12.73
C GLU A 11 4.18 -14.66 11.44
N LEU A 12 3.30 -14.70 10.43
CA LEU A 12 3.58 -15.34 9.15
C LEU A 12 4.81 -14.73 8.46
N LEU A 13 4.94 -13.40 8.49
CA LEU A 13 6.06 -12.70 7.85
C LEU A 13 7.37 -12.77 8.66
N ASP A 14 7.34 -13.28 9.89
CA ASP A 14 8.56 -13.52 10.69
C ASP A 14 9.19 -14.90 10.40
N ASP A 15 8.49 -15.78 9.66
CA ASP A 15 9.02 -17.06 9.19
C ASP A 15 10.20 -16.82 8.21
N PRO A 16 11.42 -17.31 8.48
CA PRO A 16 12.57 -17.13 7.60
C PRO A 16 12.39 -17.81 6.23
N GLY A 17 11.49 -18.78 6.12
CA GLY A 17 11.14 -19.45 4.88
C GLY A 17 9.85 -18.93 4.24
N ILE A 18 9.39 -17.72 4.58
CA ILE A 18 8.21 -17.12 3.97
C ILE A 18 8.39 -16.96 2.45
N ASN A 19 7.33 -17.22 1.70
CA ASN A 19 7.24 -17.03 0.25
C ASN A 19 5.79 -16.70 -0.14
N GLY A 20 5.57 -16.36 -1.41
CA GLY A 20 4.25 -16.01 -1.91
C GLY A 20 3.23 -17.14 -1.74
N GLN A 21 3.65 -18.40 -1.93
CA GLN A 21 2.73 -19.54 -1.80
C GLN A 21 2.18 -19.70 -0.38
N LYS A 22 3.01 -19.56 0.66
CA LYS A 22 2.55 -19.60 2.06
C LYS A 22 1.51 -18.53 2.37
N VAL A 23 1.67 -17.34 1.79
CA VAL A 23 0.66 -16.26 1.92
C VAL A 23 -0.62 -16.61 1.16
N VAL A 24 -0.51 -17.15 -0.06
CA VAL A 24 -1.68 -17.63 -0.82
C VAL A 24 -2.45 -18.69 -0.04
N ASP A 25 -1.74 -19.66 0.55
CA ASP A 25 -2.34 -20.74 1.35
C ASP A 25 -3.10 -20.19 2.56
N GLU A 26 -2.48 -19.26 3.32
CA GLU A 26 -3.10 -18.62 4.48
C GLU A 26 -4.37 -17.82 4.10
N LEU A 27 -4.32 -17.07 2.98
CA LEU A 27 -5.46 -16.27 2.51
C LEU A 27 -6.61 -17.13 1.98
N THR A 28 -6.29 -18.17 1.20
CA THR A 28 -7.29 -19.05 0.59
C THR A 28 -7.95 -19.98 1.61
N ALA A 29 -7.28 -20.31 2.72
CA ALA A 29 -7.84 -21.06 3.84
C ALA A 29 -9.09 -20.40 4.48
N LEU A 30 -9.32 -19.09 4.26
CA LEU A 30 -10.54 -18.39 4.69
C LEU A 30 -11.80 -18.82 3.92
N GLY A 31 -11.67 -19.50 2.78
CA GLY A 31 -12.80 -20.09 2.06
C GLY A 31 -13.71 -19.10 1.33
N ALA A 32 -13.22 -17.89 1.02
CA ALA A 32 -13.96 -16.92 0.22
C ALA A 32 -14.02 -17.37 -1.25
N THR A 33 -15.21 -17.69 -1.75
CA THR A 33 -15.42 -18.14 -3.14
C THR A 33 -15.44 -16.99 -4.15
N ASP A 34 -15.77 -15.78 -3.68
CA ASP A 34 -15.86 -14.57 -4.49
C ASP A 34 -14.53 -13.80 -4.51
N ALA A 35 -13.41 -14.51 -4.51
CA ALA A 35 -12.09 -13.91 -4.57
C ALA A 35 -11.10 -14.75 -5.35
N THR A 36 -10.07 -14.11 -5.91
CA THR A 36 -8.90 -14.77 -6.49
C THR A 36 -7.65 -14.28 -5.79
N VAL A 37 -6.77 -15.21 -5.43
CA VAL A 37 -5.46 -14.93 -4.83
C VAL A 37 -4.41 -15.55 -5.74
N THR A 38 -3.53 -14.74 -6.28
CA THR A 38 -2.51 -15.18 -7.24
C THR A 38 -1.13 -14.73 -6.78
N THR A 39 -0.13 -15.59 -6.98
CA THR A 39 1.29 -15.26 -6.78
C THR A 39 2.04 -15.36 -8.11
N THR A 40 2.95 -14.43 -8.37
CA THR A 40 3.80 -14.41 -9.57
C THR A 40 5.26 -14.23 -9.16
N PRO A 41 6.11 -15.26 -9.34
CA PRO A 41 7.53 -15.16 -9.02
C PRO A 41 8.27 -14.34 -10.08
N VAL A 42 9.12 -13.42 -9.64
CA VAL A 42 9.99 -12.58 -10.47
C VAL A 42 11.39 -12.61 -9.89
N CYS A 43 12.40 -12.87 -10.71
CA CYS A 43 13.79 -12.83 -10.25
C CYS A 43 14.16 -11.41 -9.78
N TYR A 44 14.98 -11.31 -8.75
CA TYR A 44 15.53 -10.01 -8.33
C TYR A 44 16.32 -9.36 -9.47
N GLU A 45 16.34 -8.04 -9.48
CA GLU A 45 17.11 -7.23 -10.42
C GLU A 45 18.42 -6.75 -9.79
N ALA A 46 19.42 -6.46 -10.63
CA ALA A 46 20.65 -5.83 -10.14
C ALA A 46 20.33 -4.49 -9.44
N PRO A 47 21.01 -4.15 -8.33
CA PRO A 47 22.25 -4.75 -7.82
C PRO A 47 22.04 -5.97 -6.91
N GLU A 48 20.81 -6.41 -6.67
CA GLU A 48 20.52 -7.57 -5.84
C GLU A 48 20.92 -8.89 -6.52
N ILE A 49 20.96 -9.97 -5.73
CA ILE A 49 21.33 -11.30 -6.22
C ILE A 49 20.20 -11.85 -7.10
N THR A 50 20.40 -11.83 -8.42
CA THR A 50 19.36 -12.17 -9.42
C THR A 50 18.89 -13.63 -9.41
N SER A 51 19.51 -14.51 -8.60
CA SER A 51 19.02 -15.87 -8.36
C SER A 51 17.96 -15.93 -7.26
N GLN A 52 17.78 -14.85 -6.49
CA GLN A 52 16.68 -14.71 -5.54
C GLN A 52 15.39 -14.31 -6.25
N VAL A 53 14.26 -14.59 -5.60
CA VAL A 53 12.92 -14.39 -6.17
C VAL A 53 12.08 -13.48 -5.28
N CYS A 54 11.35 -12.60 -5.93
CA CYS A 54 10.30 -11.76 -5.38
C CYS A 54 8.96 -12.34 -5.81
N ASP A 55 8.10 -12.70 -4.86
CA ASP A 55 6.77 -13.23 -5.18
C ASP A 55 5.74 -12.10 -5.12
N PHE A 56 5.27 -11.62 -6.27
CA PHE A 56 4.19 -10.64 -6.33
C PHE A 56 2.85 -11.28 -6.06
N ILE A 57 2.08 -10.72 -5.13
CA ILE A 57 0.78 -11.22 -4.70
C ILE A 57 -0.28 -10.24 -5.14
N LYS A 58 -1.31 -10.76 -5.82
CA LYS A 58 -2.52 -10.01 -6.16
C LYS A 58 -3.74 -10.73 -5.62
N ILE A 59 -4.57 -9.99 -4.90
CA ILE A 59 -5.84 -10.44 -4.35
C ILE A 59 -6.95 -9.60 -4.97
N VAL A 60 -7.91 -10.25 -5.62
CA VAL A 60 -9.12 -9.60 -6.13
C VAL A 60 -10.30 -10.14 -5.35
N ILE A 61 -10.97 -9.28 -4.60
CA ILE A 61 -12.18 -9.60 -3.85
C ILE A 61 -13.36 -8.98 -4.60
N LYS A 62 -14.28 -9.81 -5.07
CA LYS A 62 -15.40 -9.35 -5.87
C LYS A 62 -16.42 -8.62 -4.99
N GLY A 63 -16.79 -7.43 -5.42
CA GLY A 63 -17.87 -6.68 -4.81
C GLY A 63 -19.23 -7.20 -5.26
N ARG A 64 -20.27 -6.90 -4.46
CA ARG A 64 -21.65 -7.27 -4.79
C ARG A 64 -22.11 -6.72 -6.15
N ASN A 65 -21.69 -5.49 -6.48
CA ASN A 65 -22.00 -4.78 -7.71
C ASN A 65 -20.71 -4.23 -8.37
N GLY A 66 -19.58 -4.91 -8.18
CA GLY A 66 -18.29 -4.51 -8.76
C GLY A 66 -18.21 -4.70 -10.27
N LYS A 67 -17.10 -4.25 -10.88
CA LYS A 67 -16.83 -4.40 -12.31
C LYS A 67 -16.81 -5.87 -12.73
N SER A 68 -16.33 -6.75 -11.83
CA SER A 68 -16.32 -8.20 -12.00
C SER A 68 -17.70 -8.85 -12.11
N ALA A 69 -18.77 -8.16 -11.70
CA ALA A 69 -20.15 -8.62 -11.81
C ALA A 69 -20.84 -8.22 -13.13
N HIS A 70 -20.13 -7.51 -14.04
CA HIS A 70 -20.61 -7.10 -15.37
C HIS A 70 -21.96 -6.33 -15.39
N GLY A 71 -22.25 -5.56 -14.34
CA GLY A 71 -23.44 -4.69 -14.29
C GLY A 71 -23.29 -3.47 -15.22
N GLU A 72 -24.42 -2.84 -15.60
CA GLU A 72 -24.43 -1.66 -16.50
C GLU A 72 -23.73 -0.43 -15.88
N THR A 73 -23.81 -0.27 -14.55
CA THR A 73 -23.16 0.82 -13.80
C THR A 73 -22.45 0.27 -12.57
N PRO A 74 -21.25 -0.31 -12.72
CA PRO A 74 -20.56 -0.95 -11.61
C PRO A 74 -20.14 0.07 -10.54
N ALA A 75 -20.09 -0.41 -9.30
CA ALA A 75 -19.45 0.29 -8.20
C ALA A 75 -17.94 0.40 -8.46
N PRO A 76 -17.28 1.49 -8.03
CA PRO A 76 -15.86 1.69 -8.29
C PRO A 76 -15.01 0.67 -7.54
N THR A 77 -13.87 0.32 -8.11
CA THR A 77 -12.91 -0.64 -7.57
C THR A 77 -11.89 0.08 -6.68
N MET A 78 -11.73 -0.36 -5.45
CA MET A 78 -10.70 0.16 -4.54
C MET A 78 -9.37 -0.58 -4.73
N GLY A 79 -8.28 0.14 -4.94
CA GLY A 79 -6.91 -0.38 -4.93
C GLY A 79 -6.22 -0.16 -3.58
N ILE A 80 -5.59 -1.20 -3.02
CA ILE A 80 -4.74 -1.09 -1.82
C ILE A 80 -3.40 -1.76 -2.09
N ILE A 81 -2.32 -0.99 -1.99
CA ILE A 81 -0.98 -1.49 -2.27
C ILE A 81 -0.16 -1.48 -0.99
N GLY A 82 0.37 -2.63 -0.59
CA GLY A 82 1.41 -2.71 0.44
C GLY A 82 2.76 -2.45 -0.19
N ARG A 83 3.21 -1.19 -0.16
CA ARG A 83 4.47 -0.76 -0.77
C ARG A 83 5.61 -0.85 0.24
N LEU A 84 6.72 -1.43 -0.19
CA LEU A 84 7.92 -1.63 0.61
C LEU A 84 9.11 -2.06 -0.27
N GLY A 85 10.30 -2.12 0.30
CA GLY A 85 11.45 -2.82 -0.24
C GLY A 85 11.39 -4.32 0.03
N ALA A 86 11.31 -4.75 1.29
CA ALA A 86 11.16 -6.18 1.62
C ALA A 86 10.66 -6.44 3.04
N GLN A 87 10.19 -7.66 3.32
CA GLN A 87 9.75 -8.05 4.66
C GLN A 87 10.92 -8.36 5.58
N GLN A 88 12.01 -8.88 5.00
CA GLN A 88 13.21 -9.30 5.73
C GLN A 88 14.46 -8.90 4.94
N ALA A 89 15.60 -8.83 5.63
CA ALA A 89 16.90 -8.51 5.04
C ALA A 89 17.92 -9.62 5.34
N GLN A 90 17.56 -10.86 5.03
CA GLN A 90 18.42 -12.03 5.23
C GLN A 90 19.62 -12.02 4.27
N PRO A 91 20.78 -12.55 4.71
CA PRO A 91 21.08 -13.05 6.05
C PRO A 91 21.53 -11.94 7.02
N ALA A 92 21.55 -10.67 6.60
CA ALA A 92 22.12 -9.56 7.38
C ALA A 92 21.30 -9.19 8.62
N ARG A 93 19.99 -9.49 8.62
CA ARG A 93 19.07 -9.36 9.77
C ARG A 93 18.21 -10.62 9.86
N THR A 94 17.94 -11.05 11.09
CA THR A 94 17.09 -12.22 11.38
C THR A 94 15.72 -11.73 11.86
N GLY A 95 14.66 -12.24 11.24
CA GLY A 95 13.28 -11.84 11.50
C GLY A 95 12.83 -10.69 10.61
N LYS A 96 11.56 -10.33 10.71
CA LYS A 96 10.99 -9.24 9.93
C LYS A 96 11.54 -7.89 10.34
N VAL A 97 11.68 -7.02 9.34
CA VAL A 97 12.20 -5.67 9.49
C VAL A 97 11.06 -4.65 9.52
N SER A 98 11.37 -3.42 9.93
CA SER A 98 10.40 -2.34 10.04
C SER A 98 9.68 -2.08 8.72
N ASP A 99 10.36 -2.24 7.59
CA ASP A 99 9.84 -1.98 6.25
C ASP A 99 8.62 -2.85 5.90
N SER A 100 8.46 -3.99 6.58
CA SER A 100 7.36 -4.93 6.38
C SER A 100 5.95 -4.37 6.64
N ASP A 101 5.80 -3.27 7.37
CA ASP A 101 4.49 -2.81 7.87
C ASP A 101 3.47 -2.56 6.75
N GLY A 102 3.89 -1.99 5.60
CA GLY A 102 3.01 -1.76 4.45
C GLY A 102 2.35 -3.05 3.96
N SER A 103 3.16 -4.11 3.78
CA SER A 103 2.67 -5.43 3.39
C SER A 103 1.81 -6.10 4.47
N ILE A 104 2.13 -5.91 5.76
CA ILE A 104 1.31 -6.41 6.87
C ILE A 104 -0.10 -5.82 6.79
N VAL A 105 -0.20 -4.50 6.60
CA VAL A 105 -1.49 -3.81 6.52
C VAL A 105 -2.27 -4.27 5.29
N ALA A 106 -1.65 -4.40 4.13
CA ALA A 106 -2.29 -4.85 2.90
C ALA A 106 -2.84 -6.28 3.06
N LEU A 107 -2.02 -7.22 3.51
CA LEU A 107 -2.43 -8.62 3.70
C LEU A 107 -3.45 -8.81 4.82
N ALA A 108 -3.33 -8.08 5.93
CA ALA A 108 -4.33 -8.12 7.00
C ALA A 108 -5.67 -7.52 6.54
N THR A 109 -5.64 -6.50 5.68
CA THR A 109 -6.83 -5.95 5.03
C THR A 109 -7.48 -6.98 4.11
N ALA A 110 -6.66 -7.68 3.30
CA ALA A 110 -7.13 -8.77 2.45
C ALA A 110 -7.80 -9.89 3.27
N MET A 111 -7.12 -10.40 4.31
CA MET A 111 -7.70 -11.40 5.21
C MET A 111 -9.04 -10.95 5.78
N LYS A 112 -9.14 -9.69 6.22
CA LYS A 112 -10.37 -9.20 6.82
C LYS A 112 -11.51 -9.13 5.81
N LEU A 113 -11.25 -8.68 4.59
CA LEU A 113 -12.26 -8.58 3.53
C LEU A 113 -12.65 -9.96 2.98
N LEU A 114 -11.70 -10.91 2.88
CA LEU A 114 -11.96 -12.31 2.55
C LEU A 114 -12.84 -12.97 3.61
N ASP A 115 -12.53 -12.80 4.90
CA ASP A 115 -13.34 -13.29 6.01
C ASP A 115 -14.78 -12.73 5.98
N MET A 116 -14.93 -11.46 5.59
CA MET A 116 -16.24 -10.86 5.38
C MET A 116 -16.97 -11.48 4.18
N SER A 117 -16.28 -11.64 3.05
CA SER A 117 -16.83 -12.25 1.84
C SER A 117 -17.28 -13.69 2.07
N ALA A 118 -16.48 -14.50 2.76
CA ALA A 118 -16.82 -15.88 3.12
C ALA A 118 -18.08 -15.96 4.00
N LYS A 119 -18.43 -14.87 4.69
CA LYS A 119 -19.65 -14.73 5.52
C LYS A 119 -20.79 -14.01 4.80
N GLY A 120 -20.68 -13.78 3.49
CA GLY A 120 -21.70 -13.10 2.69
C GLY A 120 -21.80 -11.59 2.92
N ALA A 121 -20.74 -10.95 3.42
CA ALA A 121 -20.67 -9.52 3.69
C ALA A 121 -19.67 -8.82 2.76
N GLN A 122 -19.82 -8.99 1.45
CA GLN A 122 -18.96 -8.36 0.45
C GLN A 122 -19.07 -6.82 0.46
N PRO A 123 -17.99 -6.10 0.08
CA PRO A 123 -18.07 -4.68 -0.29
C PRO A 123 -19.00 -4.44 -1.48
N GLU A 124 -19.36 -3.18 -1.73
CA GLU A 124 -20.28 -2.83 -2.82
C GLU A 124 -19.63 -3.02 -4.20
N GLY A 125 -18.35 -2.69 -4.32
CA GLY A 125 -17.52 -2.77 -5.51
C GLY A 125 -16.29 -3.65 -5.25
N ASP A 126 -15.54 -3.94 -6.30
CA ASP A 126 -14.36 -4.82 -6.19
C ASP A 126 -13.27 -4.16 -5.33
N VAL A 127 -12.44 -5.00 -4.71
CA VAL A 127 -11.23 -4.55 -4.02
C VAL A 127 -10.05 -5.34 -4.55
N ILE A 128 -9.06 -4.63 -5.07
CA ILE A 128 -7.80 -5.19 -5.54
C ILE A 128 -6.72 -4.82 -4.52
N ILE A 129 -6.05 -5.83 -3.98
CA ILE A 129 -4.98 -5.67 -3.01
C ILE A 129 -3.72 -6.31 -3.56
N THR A 130 -2.63 -5.58 -3.57
CA THR A 130 -1.34 -6.04 -4.08
C THR A 130 -0.23 -5.76 -3.09
N THR A 131 0.79 -6.60 -3.13
CA THR A 131 2.07 -6.49 -2.41
C THR A 131 3.00 -7.52 -3.03
N HIS A 132 4.22 -7.63 -2.54
CA HIS A 132 5.11 -8.73 -2.86
C HIS A 132 5.72 -9.33 -1.60
N ILE A 133 6.39 -10.48 -1.73
CA ILE A 133 7.23 -11.10 -0.70
C ILE A 133 8.68 -11.15 -1.17
N ALA A 134 9.56 -10.51 -0.41
CA ALA A 134 11.00 -10.51 -0.59
C ALA A 134 11.70 -10.58 0.78
N THR A 135 12.82 -11.30 0.84
CA THR A 135 13.49 -11.60 2.12
C THR A 135 15.00 -11.40 2.09
N HIS A 136 15.63 -11.23 0.93
CA HIS A 136 17.08 -11.25 0.77
C HIS A 136 17.63 -9.99 0.08
N VAL A 137 17.16 -8.82 0.50
CA VAL A 137 17.64 -7.54 -0.03
C VAL A 137 18.90 -7.06 0.70
N SER A 138 19.74 -6.32 -0.02
CA SER A 138 20.94 -5.71 0.52
C SER A 138 20.65 -4.62 1.56
N ILE A 139 21.66 -4.29 2.38
CA ILE A 139 21.66 -3.15 3.28
C ILE A 139 22.88 -2.30 2.96
N THR A 140 22.66 -1.02 2.64
CA THR A 140 23.73 -0.07 2.36
C THR A 140 23.86 0.92 3.52
N PRO A 141 25.04 1.00 4.17
CA PRO A 141 25.28 2.00 5.20
C PRO A 141 25.03 3.42 4.69
N HIS A 142 24.22 4.18 5.41
CA HIS A 142 23.85 5.54 5.03
C HIS A 142 23.46 6.37 6.27
N GLU A 143 23.56 7.70 6.17
CA GLU A 143 23.22 8.64 7.25
C GLU A 143 21.94 9.42 6.92
N PRO A 144 20.95 9.52 7.84
CA PRO A 144 21.03 9.19 9.26
C PRO A 144 20.61 7.75 9.60
N VAL A 145 20.23 6.95 8.60
CA VAL A 145 19.80 5.56 8.76
C VAL A 145 20.26 4.73 7.57
N ASP A 146 20.59 3.46 7.84
CA ASP A 146 20.90 2.47 6.81
C ASP A 146 19.77 2.37 5.78
N PHE A 147 20.15 2.24 4.51
CA PHE A 147 19.21 2.01 3.43
C PHE A 147 19.02 0.52 3.19
N MET A 148 17.75 0.15 3.07
CA MET A 148 17.34 -1.19 2.67
C MET A 148 17.15 -1.21 1.16
N GLY A 149 17.67 -2.27 0.51
CA GLY A 149 17.50 -2.49 -0.92
C GLY A 149 16.07 -2.83 -1.31
N MET A 150 15.83 -2.89 -2.61
CA MET A 150 14.58 -3.32 -3.22
C MET A 150 14.86 -4.54 -4.11
N PRO A 151 13.99 -5.56 -4.14
CA PRO A 151 14.22 -6.77 -4.92
C PRO A 151 14.20 -6.51 -6.42
N VAL A 152 13.39 -5.55 -6.87
CA VAL A 152 13.25 -5.12 -8.27
C VAL A 152 13.06 -3.61 -8.33
N SER A 153 13.15 -3.02 -9.52
CA SER A 153 12.93 -1.59 -9.71
C SER A 153 11.51 -1.14 -9.33
N SER A 154 11.36 0.16 -9.02
CA SER A 154 10.05 0.77 -8.75
C SER A 154 9.08 0.64 -9.92
N ASP A 155 9.59 0.66 -11.16
CA ASP A 155 8.78 0.49 -12.37
C ASP A 155 8.29 -0.95 -12.47
N THR A 156 9.16 -1.94 -12.25
CA THR A 156 8.78 -3.36 -12.18
C THR A 156 7.76 -3.60 -11.07
N MET A 157 7.93 -3.02 -9.87
CA MET A 157 6.91 -3.12 -8.81
C MET A 157 5.56 -2.58 -9.29
N ASN A 158 5.55 -1.45 -9.99
CA ASN A 158 4.31 -0.87 -10.50
C ASN A 158 3.61 -1.78 -11.51
N ASP A 159 4.34 -2.47 -12.38
CA ASP A 159 3.78 -3.42 -13.36
C ASP A 159 2.98 -4.57 -12.71
N TYR A 160 3.32 -4.94 -11.47
CA TYR A 160 2.67 -6.02 -10.73
C TYR A 160 1.72 -5.53 -9.62
N GLU A 161 1.94 -4.33 -9.09
CA GLU A 161 1.18 -3.79 -7.96
C GLU A 161 0.03 -2.87 -8.39
N VAL A 162 0.17 -2.16 -9.51
CA VAL A 162 -0.86 -1.24 -10.02
C VAL A 162 -1.70 -1.96 -11.06
N ASP A 163 -3.03 -1.87 -10.92
CA ASP A 163 -3.97 -2.49 -11.83
C ASP A 163 -4.89 -1.43 -12.44
N ASP A 164 -5.08 -1.50 -13.77
CA ASP A 164 -5.91 -0.56 -14.53
C ASP A 164 -7.38 -0.56 -14.07
N GLU A 165 -7.84 -1.63 -13.43
CA GLU A 165 -9.20 -1.71 -12.88
C GLU A 165 -9.37 -0.87 -11.60
N MET A 166 -8.28 -0.42 -10.94
CA MET A 166 -8.35 0.40 -9.72
C MET A 166 -8.81 1.82 -10.04
N ASP A 167 -9.91 2.26 -9.42
CA ASP A 167 -10.45 3.63 -9.61
C ASP A 167 -9.90 4.64 -8.58
N ALA A 168 -9.22 4.16 -7.54
CA ALA A 168 -8.42 4.93 -6.58
C ALA A 168 -7.44 4.00 -5.88
N ILE A 169 -6.30 4.53 -5.44
CA ILE A 169 -5.24 3.74 -4.80
C ILE A 169 -4.89 4.31 -3.42
N LEU A 170 -4.95 3.45 -2.41
CA LEU A 170 -4.29 3.67 -1.13
C LEU A 170 -2.96 2.92 -1.13
N SER A 171 -1.84 3.64 -1.20
CA SER A 171 -0.51 3.05 -1.10
C SER A 171 -0.01 3.12 0.35
N VAL A 172 0.25 1.98 0.97
CA VAL A 172 0.63 1.87 2.37
C VAL A 172 2.11 1.55 2.47
N ASP A 173 2.88 2.35 3.20
CA ASP A 173 4.34 2.21 3.28
C ASP A 173 4.85 2.57 4.69
N THR A 174 5.94 1.91 5.09
CA THR A 174 6.68 2.22 6.31
C THR A 174 7.49 3.51 6.15
N SER A 175 7.02 4.58 6.75
CA SER A 175 7.63 5.92 6.63
C SER A 175 8.31 6.38 7.92
N LYS A 176 9.21 5.56 8.47
CA LYS A 176 9.89 5.84 9.76
C LYS A 176 11.33 6.36 9.61
N GLY A 177 11.93 6.19 8.42
CA GLY A 177 13.30 6.62 8.09
C GLY A 177 13.46 8.11 7.74
N ASN A 178 12.39 8.88 7.62
CA ASN A 178 12.43 10.31 7.22
C ASN A 178 12.38 11.26 8.43
N SER A 179 12.82 12.50 8.28
CA SER A 179 12.70 13.57 9.31
C SER A 179 11.46 14.46 9.15
N ILE A 180 10.64 14.24 8.12
CA ILE A 180 9.50 15.11 7.76
C ILE A 180 8.31 14.89 8.71
N ILE A 181 8.00 13.62 9.04
CA ILE A 181 6.91 13.28 9.96
C ILE A 181 7.42 12.40 11.10
N LYS A 182 7.46 12.97 12.31
CA LYS A 182 7.97 12.31 13.53
C LYS A 182 6.94 12.24 14.64
N HIS A 183 5.93 11.41 14.41
CA HIS A 183 5.04 10.96 15.47
C HIS A 183 4.86 9.45 15.32
N ARG A 184 4.50 8.77 16.40
CA ARG A 184 4.13 7.35 16.32
C ARG A 184 2.64 7.26 15.97
N GLY A 185 2.31 6.59 14.87
CA GLY A 185 0.95 6.54 14.35
C GLY A 185 0.88 6.30 12.84
N ILE A 186 -0.26 6.68 12.27
CA ILE A 186 -0.50 6.67 10.83
C ILE A 186 -0.85 8.08 10.34
N ALA A 187 -0.48 8.40 9.10
CA ALA A 187 -0.81 9.67 8.46
C ALA A 187 -1.09 9.49 6.96
N ILE A 188 -1.88 10.38 6.39
CA ILE A 188 -2.22 10.37 4.95
C ILE A 188 -1.59 11.53 4.19
N SER A 189 -1.20 11.31 2.94
CA SER A 189 -0.72 12.37 2.06
C SER A 189 -1.88 13.22 1.51
N ALA A 190 -1.52 14.31 0.85
CA ALA A 190 -2.37 14.89 -0.19
C ALA A 190 -2.61 13.88 -1.33
N THR A 191 -3.72 14.02 -2.06
CA THR A 191 -4.01 13.16 -3.21
C THR A 191 -3.16 13.56 -4.40
N ALA A 192 -2.44 12.60 -4.99
CA ALA A 192 -1.77 12.78 -6.27
C ALA A 192 -2.66 12.26 -7.40
N LYS A 193 -2.82 13.02 -8.48
CA LYS A 193 -3.58 12.59 -9.67
C LYS A 193 -3.02 13.26 -10.92
N GLU A 194 -2.55 12.45 -11.88
CA GLU A 194 -2.15 12.90 -13.22
C GLU A 194 -1.18 14.09 -13.20
N GLY A 195 -0.20 14.04 -12.30
CA GLY A 195 0.83 15.07 -12.11
C GLY A 195 0.45 16.21 -11.16
N TYR A 196 -0.79 16.25 -10.67
CA TYR A 196 -1.23 17.22 -9.66
C TYR A 196 -1.09 16.68 -8.24
N ILE A 197 -0.67 17.55 -7.32
CA ILE A 197 -0.85 17.35 -5.88
C ILE A 197 -2.07 18.17 -5.46
N LEU A 198 -3.16 17.47 -5.19
CA LEU A 198 -4.45 18.05 -4.82
C LEU A 198 -4.53 18.27 -3.30
N ARG A 199 -5.59 18.91 -2.83
CA ARG A 199 -5.85 19.04 -1.38
C ARG A 199 -6.02 17.67 -0.74
N VAL A 200 -5.66 17.57 0.54
CA VAL A 200 -5.97 16.38 1.35
C VAL A 200 -7.49 16.14 1.34
N ALA A 201 -7.89 14.92 1.01
CA ALA A 201 -9.30 14.56 0.86
C ALA A 201 -10.04 14.56 2.22
N PRO A 202 -11.07 15.40 2.42
CA PRO A 202 -11.78 15.50 3.71
C PRO A 202 -12.45 14.19 4.14
N ASP A 203 -12.93 13.39 3.19
CA ASP A 203 -13.56 12.11 3.51
C ASP A 203 -12.55 11.12 4.09
N LEU A 204 -11.31 11.09 3.57
CA LEU A 204 -10.24 10.26 4.10
C LEU A 204 -9.78 10.75 5.48
N VAL A 205 -9.70 12.07 5.69
CA VAL A 205 -9.44 12.67 7.01
C VAL A 205 -10.47 12.17 8.02
N LYS A 206 -11.76 12.28 7.71
CA LYS A 206 -12.85 11.82 8.59
C LYS A 206 -12.79 10.32 8.87
N LEU A 207 -12.50 9.49 7.86
CA LEU A 207 -12.37 8.05 8.04
C LEU A 207 -11.16 7.68 8.89
N LEU A 208 -10.05 8.40 8.76
CA LEU A 208 -8.86 8.21 9.59
C LEU A 208 -9.15 8.54 11.06
N GLU A 209 -9.90 9.61 11.32
CA GLU A 209 -10.35 9.97 12.67
C GLU A 209 -11.27 8.90 13.27
N TYR A 210 -12.15 8.31 12.47
CA TYR A 210 -13.03 7.23 12.92
C TYR A 210 -12.27 5.93 13.21
N ALA A 211 -11.30 5.59 12.37
CA ALA A 211 -10.48 4.38 12.55
C ALA A 211 -9.60 4.48 13.80
N THR A 212 -9.02 5.66 14.06
CA THR A 212 -8.01 5.85 15.12
C THR A 212 -8.57 6.40 16.43
N GLY A 213 -9.75 7.03 16.40
CA GLY A 213 -10.30 7.79 17.53
C GLY A 213 -9.47 9.03 17.90
N LYS A 214 -8.62 9.52 16.99
CA LYS A 214 -7.69 10.64 17.18
C LYS A 214 -7.79 11.63 16.02
N PRO A 215 -7.39 12.90 16.19
CA PRO A 215 -7.28 13.83 15.06
C PRO A 215 -6.41 13.26 13.94
N ALA A 216 -6.89 13.38 12.71
CA ALA A 216 -6.16 12.91 11.54
C ALA A 216 -4.83 13.64 11.40
N LYS A 217 -3.80 12.90 10.99
CA LYS A 217 -2.49 13.44 10.70
C LYS A 217 -2.22 13.31 9.21
N THR A 218 -1.56 14.34 8.68
CA THR A 218 -1.15 14.38 7.29
C THR A 218 0.35 14.61 7.20
N PHE A 219 0.93 14.32 6.05
CA PHE A 219 2.31 14.68 5.74
C PHE A 219 2.38 15.40 4.38
N PRO A 220 3.30 16.35 4.23
CA PRO A 220 3.51 17.00 2.95
C PRO A 220 4.12 16.00 1.96
N ILE A 221 3.66 16.07 0.71
CA ILE A 221 4.33 15.51 -0.45
C ILE A 221 4.67 16.63 -1.41
N THR A 222 5.66 16.39 -2.25
CA THR A 222 6.25 17.33 -3.20
C THR A 222 6.06 16.85 -4.62
N THR A 223 6.28 17.73 -5.59
CA THR A 223 6.29 17.34 -7.01
C THR A 223 7.34 16.26 -7.28
N GLN A 224 8.45 16.24 -6.53
CA GLN A 224 9.45 15.19 -6.67
C GLN A 224 8.85 13.81 -6.38
N ASP A 225 8.13 13.69 -5.26
CA ASP A 225 7.59 12.42 -4.74
C ASP A 225 6.63 11.71 -5.72
N ILE A 226 6.02 12.45 -6.64
CA ILE A 226 5.04 11.93 -7.60
C ILE A 226 5.64 11.70 -9.00
N THR A 227 6.96 11.82 -9.15
CA THR A 227 7.72 11.51 -10.37
C THR A 227 8.38 10.13 -10.25
N ARG A 228 8.90 9.57 -11.36
CA ARG A 228 9.54 8.25 -11.36
C ARG A 228 10.67 8.16 -10.35
N TYR A 229 10.70 7.09 -9.55
CA TYR A 229 11.67 6.92 -8.45
C TYR A 229 13.14 6.96 -8.90
N ASN A 230 13.44 6.31 -10.03
CA ASN A 230 14.80 6.10 -10.53
C ASN A 230 15.30 7.27 -11.40
N ASN A 231 14.93 8.51 -11.07
CA ASN A 231 15.34 9.72 -11.79
C ASN A 231 16.50 10.48 -11.11
N GLY A 232 17.05 9.95 -10.02
CA GLY A 232 18.17 10.56 -9.28
C GLY A 232 17.76 11.75 -8.40
N ILE A 233 16.46 11.98 -8.20
CA ILE A 233 15.92 13.01 -7.33
C ILE A 233 15.57 12.41 -5.96
N TYR A 234 15.61 13.22 -4.91
CA TYR A 234 15.15 12.80 -3.59
C TYR A 234 13.62 12.66 -3.57
N HIS A 235 13.15 11.53 -3.01
CA HIS A 235 11.76 11.24 -2.72
C HIS A 235 11.61 10.94 -1.22
N PHE A 236 10.46 11.25 -0.64
CA PHE A 236 10.10 10.94 0.74
C PHE A 236 10.31 9.45 1.06
N ASN A 237 9.80 8.59 0.19
CA ASN A 237 10.04 7.15 0.03
C ASN A 237 9.24 6.68 -1.21
N SER A 238 9.04 5.38 -1.39
CA SER A 238 8.32 4.82 -2.52
C SER A 238 6.78 4.91 -2.45
N ILE A 239 6.20 5.44 -1.38
CA ILE A 239 4.74 5.42 -1.12
C ILE A 239 3.90 6.06 -2.23
N MET A 240 4.46 7.03 -2.95
CA MET A 240 3.73 7.73 -4.02
C MET A 240 4.03 7.15 -5.42
N GLN A 241 4.88 6.14 -5.53
CA GLN A 241 5.26 5.57 -6.83
C GLN A 241 4.13 4.91 -7.64
N PRO A 242 3.05 4.38 -7.04
CA PRO A 242 1.88 3.98 -7.83
C PRO A 242 1.30 5.10 -8.71
N HIS A 243 1.48 6.37 -8.34
CA HIS A 243 1.01 7.51 -9.14
C HIS A 243 1.58 7.55 -10.55
N VAL A 244 2.83 7.12 -10.78
CA VAL A 244 3.42 7.20 -12.12
C VAL A 244 2.88 6.12 -13.08
N ALA A 245 2.18 5.12 -12.56
CA ALA A 245 1.65 4.00 -13.32
C ALA A 245 0.11 4.01 -13.44
N THR A 246 -0.56 5.08 -13.02
CA THR A 246 -2.02 5.16 -13.08
C THR A 246 -2.54 6.57 -13.39
N THR A 247 -3.76 6.64 -13.89
CA THR A 247 -4.55 7.89 -13.99
C THR A 247 -5.49 8.06 -12.79
N ALA A 248 -5.66 7.03 -11.96
CA ALA A 248 -6.46 7.08 -10.75
C ALA A 248 -5.82 7.98 -9.68
N PRO A 249 -6.61 8.58 -8.77
CA PRO A 249 -6.05 9.28 -7.62
C PRO A 249 -5.32 8.32 -6.68
N VAL A 250 -4.15 8.74 -6.20
CA VAL A 250 -3.31 7.99 -5.25
C VAL A 250 -3.14 8.78 -3.96
N VAL A 251 -3.33 8.11 -2.82
CA VAL A 251 -3.01 8.65 -1.48
C VAL A 251 -2.08 7.68 -0.77
N GLY A 252 -1.00 8.21 -0.20
CA GLY A 252 -0.10 7.47 0.66
C GLY A 252 -0.64 7.37 2.09
N LEU A 253 -0.61 6.18 2.69
CA LEU A 253 -0.81 5.91 4.11
C LEU A 253 0.53 5.53 4.76
N ALA A 254 1.13 6.50 5.45
CA ALA A 254 2.42 6.35 6.10
C ALA A 254 2.26 5.75 7.50
N LEU A 255 2.93 4.61 7.77
CA LEU A 255 3.19 4.16 9.14
C LEU A 255 4.44 4.86 9.69
N THR A 256 4.30 5.54 10.82
CA THR A 256 5.29 6.52 11.31
C THR A 256 5.76 6.23 12.74
N ALA A 257 6.93 6.75 13.09
CA ALA A 257 7.54 6.62 14.41
C ALA A 257 7.97 7.99 14.96
N GLY A 258 8.08 8.09 16.29
CA GLY A 258 8.57 9.30 16.97
C GLY A 258 10.08 9.54 16.81
N VAL A 259 10.81 8.57 16.25
CA VAL A 259 12.27 8.61 16.05
C VAL A 259 12.62 8.14 14.64
N LEU A 260 13.88 8.31 14.22
CA LEU A 260 14.41 7.69 13.02
C LEU A 260 14.56 6.19 13.24
N VAL A 261 13.96 5.41 12.35
CA VAL A 261 14.04 3.95 12.35
C VAL A 261 14.44 3.52 10.93
N PRO A 262 15.59 2.87 10.74
CA PRO A 262 15.96 2.30 9.45
C PRO A 262 14.94 1.23 9.02
N GLY A 263 14.67 1.13 7.72
CA GLY A 263 13.75 0.13 7.17
C GLY A 263 14.17 -1.29 7.50
N CYS A 264 15.48 -1.55 7.53
CA CYS A 264 16.07 -2.84 7.81
C CYS A 264 16.11 -3.24 9.29
N GLU A 265 15.70 -2.39 10.23
CA GLU A 265 15.76 -2.73 11.67
C GLU A 265 14.59 -3.61 12.10
N THR A 266 14.88 -4.62 12.93
CA THR A 266 13.88 -5.54 13.46
C THR A 266 13.25 -5.00 14.75
N GLY A 267 12.08 -5.52 15.15
CA GLY A 267 11.40 -5.10 16.38
C GLY A 267 10.76 -3.70 16.34
N ALA A 268 10.73 -3.05 15.17
CA ALA A 268 10.23 -1.69 14.99
C ALA A 268 8.82 -1.59 14.39
N SER A 269 8.11 -2.71 14.23
CA SER A 269 6.70 -2.75 13.82
C SER A 269 5.79 -2.64 15.05
N TYR A 270 4.79 -1.78 14.99
CA TYR A 270 3.93 -1.52 16.14
C TYR A 270 2.49 -1.99 15.88
N GLU A 271 2.05 -3.04 16.60
CA GLU A 271 0.77 -3.71 16.33
C GLU A 271 -0.47 -2.80 16.41
N SER A 272 -0.46 -1.82 17.32
CA SER A 272 -1.56 -0.84 17.43
C SER A 272 -1.69 0.00 16.16
N GLU A 273 -0.58 0.48 15.62
CA GLU A 273 -0.53 1.29 14.41
C GLU A 273 -0.88 0.47 13.16
N LEU A 274 -0.42 -0.79 13.11
CA LEU A 274 -0.82 -1.74 12.07
C LEU A 274 -2.34 -2.00 12.11
N THR A 275 -2.91 -2.16 13.31
CA THR A 275 -4.35 -2.36 13.48
C THR A 275 -5.14 -1.12 13.06
N ASP A 276 -4.73 0.07 13.49
CA ASP A 276 -5.35 1.34 13.08
C ASP A 276 -5.33 1.51 11.55
N ALA A 277 -4.19 1.19 10.91
CA ALA A 277 -4.02 1.23 9.46
C ALA A 277 -4.95 0.24 8.74
N THR A 278 -5.00 -1.02 9.21
CA THR A 278 -5.87 -2.05 8.64
C THR A 278 -7.35 -1.69 8.80
N VAL A 279 -7.75 -1.14 9.96
CA VAL A 279 -9.12 -0.63 10.16
C VAL A 279 -9.44 0.46 9.15
N PHE A 280 -8.56 1.45 9.02
CA PHE A 280 -8.74 2.53 8.06
C PHE A 280 -8.86 2.01 6.62
N ALA A 281 -7.97 1.12 6.18
CA ALA A 281 -7.99 0.56 4.82
C ALA A 281 -9.27 -0.24 4.53
N VAL A 282 -9.74 -1.06 5.48
CA VAL A 282 -11.01 -1.81 5.37
C VAL A 282 -12.22 -0.87 5.30
N GLU A 283 -12.28 0.15 6.16
CA GLU A 283 -13.37 1.13 6.12
C GLU A 283 -13.34 1.95 4.83
N LEU A 284 -12.16 2.38 4.38
CA LEU A 284 -11.99 3.11 3.13
C LEU A 284 -12.48 2.30 1.94
N ALA A 285 -12.10 1.02 1.83
CA ALA A 285 -12.59 0.15 0.76
C ALA A 285 -14.12 0.06 0.73
N LYS A 286 -14.76 -0.10 1.89
CA LYS A 286 -16.23 -0.15 1.98
C LYS A 286 -16.90 1.17 1.62
N GLN A 287 -16.32 2.29 2.04
CA GLN A 287 -16.92 3.63 1.84
C GLN A 287 -16.69 4.12 0.41
N PHE A 288 -15.49 3.93 -0.14
CA PHE A 288 -15.16 4.27 -1.52
C PHE A 288 -16.02 3.49 -2.51
N THR A 289 -16.12 2.17 -2.34
CA THR A 289 -16.95 1.32 -3.21
C THR A 289 -18.44 1.69 -3.17
N ARG A 290 -18.92 2.31 -2.09
CA ARG A 290 -20.29 2.85 -1.97
C ARG A 290 -20.44 4.28 -2.48
N LYS A 291 -19.37 4.88 -3.04
CA LYS A 291 -19.30 6.29 -3.42
C LYS A 291 -19.58 7.25 -2.26
N GLN A 292 -19.19 6.84 -1.04
CA GLN A 292 -19.35 7.60 0.22
C GLN A 292 -18.04 8.22 0.72
N ALA A 293 -16.92 7.93 0.05
CA ALA A 293 -15.65 8.59 0.28
C ALA A 293 -15.01 8.93 -1.06
N ALA A 294 -14.67 10.20 -1.28
CA ALA A 294 -13.97 10.67 -2.46
C ALA A 294 -12.49 10.94 -2.16
N PHE A 295 -11.62 10.55 -3.09
CA PHE A 295 -10.19 10.85 -3.00
C PHE A 295 -9.86 12.28 -3.43
N TYR A 296 -10.74 12.94 -4.17
CA TYR A 296 -10.56 14.31 -4.63
C TYR A 296 -11.89 14.91 -5.06
N ASP A 297 -11.90 16.21 -5.29
CA ASP A 297 -13.04 16.95 -5.81
C ASP A 297 -12.95 17.01 -7.35
N ALA A 298 -13.89 16.36 -8.02
CA ALA A 298 -13.86 16.23 -9.47
C ALA A 298 -14.06 17.57 -10.18
N ASP A 299 -14.93 18.45 -9.65
CA ASP A 299 -15.22 19.75 -10.25
C ASP A 299 -14.02 20.69 -10.09
N GLU A 300 -13.39 20.68 -8.91
CA GLU A 300 -12.14 21.42 -8.66
C GLU A 300 -11.01 20.92 -9.55
N TYR A 301 -10.90 19.60 -9.76
CA TYR A 301 -9.90 19.03 -10.67
C TYR A 301 -10.11 19.46 -12.13
N GLN A 302 -11.36 19.45 -12.62
CA GLN A 302 -11.66 19.96 -13.96
C GLN A 302 -11.32 21.45 -14.10
N LEU A 303 -11.52 22.25 -13.04
CA LEU A 303 -11.11 23.65 -13.03
C LEU A 303 -9.59 23.80 -13.12
N LEU A 304 -8.81 22.96 -12.41
CA LEU A 304 -7.35 22.94 -12.51
C LEU A 304 -6.89 22.62 -13.95
N LEU A 305 -7.47 21.59 -14.57
CA LEU A 305 -7.18 21.24 -15.96
C LEU A 305 -7.51 22.37 -16.93
N ALA A 306 -8.66 23.01 -16.77
CA ALA A 306 -9.08 24.13 -17.62
C ALA A 306 -8.17 25.38 -17.45
N ARG A 307 -7.56 25.57 -16.27
CA ARG A 307 -6.71 26.72 -15.96
C ARG A 307 -5.25 26.50 -16.31
N TYR A 308 -4.73 25.31 -16.06
CA TYR A 308 -3.29 25.03 -16.07
C TYR A 308 -2.89 23.88 -17.00
N GLY A 309 -3.85 23.17 -17.60
CA GLY A 309 -3.59 22.07 -18.53
C GLY A 309 -3.27 20.75 -17.84
N SER A 310 -2.85 19.76 -18.63
CA SER A 310 -2.38 18.47 -18.10
C SER A 310 -1.00 18.62 -17.46
N MET A 311 -0.78 17.93 -16.33
CA MET A 311 0.53 17.80 -15.67
C MET A 311 1.12 16.40 -15.80
N THR A 312 0.54 15.53 -16.64
CA THR A 312 0.96 14.13 -16.82
C THR A 312 2.41 13.96 -17.28
N VAL A 313 3.05 15.01 -17.81
CA VAL A 313 4.50 15.03 -18.10
C VAL A 313 5.36 14.69 -16.88
N LEU A 314 4.85 14.89 -15.67
CA LEU A 314 5.52 14.54 -14.42
C LEU A 314 5.49 13.05 -14.09
N GLN A 315 4.57 12.28 -14.69
CA GLN A 315 4.51 10.81 -14.51
C GLN A 315 5.56 10.08 -15.38
N GLY A 316 6.11 10.76 -16.39
CA GLY A 316 7.17 10.28 -17.27
C GLY A 316 6.65 9.75 -18.59
#